data_AF-A0A059AEF8-F1
#
_entry.id   AF-A0A059AEF8-F1
#
_cell.length_a   1.000
_cell.length_b   1.000
_cell.length_c   1.000
_cell.angle_alpha   90.00
_cell.angle_beta   90.00
_cell.angle_gamma   90.00
#
_symmetry.space_group_name_H-M   'P 1'
#
loop_
_entity.id
_entity.type
_entity.pdbx_description
1 polymer ?
#
loop_
_entity_poly.entity_id
_entity_poly.type
_entity_poly.pdbx_seq_one_letter_code
_entity_poly.pdbx_strand_id
1 'polypeptide(L)'
;MLTIKRAATVVSNYQEEGGEAKGCGRNCLGKCCLPDLPLYTFKGEDCAEESIFYQKPPETSFLLNLLLGQWKNRMNRGLFRYDVTTCKTKVIPSDYGFIVQLNEGRHLKKRPTEFRVDQVLQDFDEKKFNFTKVGHEEVLFMFEQSDDCYSHFFPSAPAIFKPTSPNVVAINVSPSIQYGHILLIPRVLDCLPQRIDHMSFFLALSLAKEAADPFFRVGYNSLGTFATINHLHFQAYYLASPFPVEKVPTLRVMTSTSMQRNGVVVSQLLKFPVRSLVFEGRDTLWDLSSAIANSCIRLQHNNIPFNVLIADCGKRVFLFPQCYAKKQARGEVSQELLETQVNPAIWEIGGHIVLKRRKNFENATEDYAWRLLAEVSLSEESFREVKA
;
A
#
# COMPACT_ATOMS: atom_id res chain seq x y z
N MET A 1 -32.94 -2.71 9.72
CA MET A 1 -32.48 -2.26 8.40
C MET A 1 -32.02 -0.81 8.54
N LEU A 2 -30.71 -0.54 8.53
CA LEU A 2 -30.16 0.81 8.66
C LEU A 2 -29.78 1.34 7.27
N THR A 3 -30.55 2.31 6.79
CA THR A 3 -30.40 2.95 5.48
C THR A 3 -29.38 4.09 5.61
N ILE A 4 -28.19 3.92 5.03
CA ILE A 4 -27.15 4.96 5.01
C ILE A 4 -27.54 6.02 3.97
N LYS A 5 -27.66 7.28 4.42
CA LYS A 5 -27.96 8.45 3.56
C LYS A 5 -26.88 8.59 2.47
N ARG A 6 -27.31 8.59 1.20
CA ARG A 6 -26.49 8.97 0.05
C ARG A 6 -26.30 10.49 0.04
N ALA A 7 -25.05 10.94 -0.09
CA ALA A 7 -24.70 12.34 -0.34
C ALA A 7 -24.04 12.45 -1.73
N ALA A 8 -24.24 13.60 -2.39
CA ALA A 8 -23.99 13.81 -3.81
C ALA A 8 -22.53 13.61 -4.25
N THR A 9 -22.39 13.04 -5.43
CA THR A 9 -21.14 12.66 -6.10
C THR A 9 -20.52 13.86 -6.82
N VAL A 10 -19.22 14.13 -6.60
CA VAL A 10 -18.40 14.95 -7.49
C VAL A 10 -17.24 14.10 -7.99
N VAL A 11 -17.05 14.18 -9.30
CA VAL A 11 -16.42 13.19 -10.16
C VAL A 11 -14.94 13.53 -10.48
N SER A 12 -14.21 12.63 -11.13
CA SER A 12 -12.78 12.75 -11.50
C SER A 12 -12.46 14.01 -12.34
N ASN A 13 -11.19 14.44 -12.41
CA ASN A 13 -10.77 15.59 -13.26
C ASN A 13 -11.17 15.41 -14.73
N TYR A 14 -11.33 14.16 -15.20
CA TYR A 14 -11.80 13.82 -16.55
C TYR A 14 -13.33 13.75 -16.70
N GLN A 15 -14.09 14.11 -15.69
CA GLN A 15 -15.55 14.04 -15.72
C GLN A 15 -16.24 15.42 -15.66
N GLU A 16 -15.49 16.53 -15.59
CA GLU A 16 -16.07 17.89 -15.67
C GLU A 16 -16.21 18.43 -17.10
N GLU A 17 -15.58 17.83 -18.12
CA GLU A 17 -15.73 18.31 -19.50
C GLU A 17 -16.67 17.42 -20.31
N GLY A 18 -17.92 17.88 -20.43
CA GLY A 18 -18.90 17.40 -21.40
C GLY A 18 -18.61 17.90 -22.81
N GLY A 19 -17.49 17.45 -23.40
CA GLY A 19 -17.15 17.67 -24.80
C GLY A 19 -17.17 16.36 -25.58
N GLU A 20 -18.03 16.27 -26.59
CA GLU A 20 -18.12 15.13 -27.52
C GLU A 20 -16.80 14.97 -28.30
N ALA A 21 -15.98 13.99 -27.94
CA ALA A 21 -14.88 13.50 -28.75
C ALA A 21 -15.15 12.04 -29.16
N LYS A 22 -15.09 11.74 -30.46
CA LYS A 22 -15.29 10.41 -31.05
C LYS A 22 -14.18 9.45 -30.61
N GLY A 23 -14.54 8.27 -30.07
CA GLY A 23 -13.66 7.39 -29.27
C GLY A 23 -13.99 7.55 -27.78
N CYS A 24 -13.42 6.78 -26.82
CA CYS A 24 -13.83 6.92 -25.40
C CYS A 24 -13.53 8.31 -24.78
N GLY A 25 -13.00 9.28 -25.54
CA GLY A 25 -12.84 10.70 -25.22
C GLY A 25 -11.89 10.99 -24.05
N ARG A 26 -11.40 9.95 -23.38
CA ARG A 26 -10.59 10.00 -22.17
C ARG A 26 -9.45 9.04 -22.39
N ASN A 27 -8.21 9.49 -22.29
CA ASN A 27 -7.00 8.66 -22.35
C ASN A 27 -6.98 7.63 -21.20
N CYS A 28 -7.87 6.64 -21.20
CA CYS A 28 -8.14 5.74 -20.09
C CYS A 28 -7.43 4.40 -20.24
N LEU A 29 -6.98 3.81 -19.14
CA LEU A 29 -6.36 2.47 -19.08
C LEU A 29 -7.33 1.29 -19.34
N GLY A 30 -8.42 1.53 -20.05
CA GLY A 30 -9.34 0.48 -20.49
C GLY A 30 -8.81 -0.30 -21.69
N LYS A 31 -9.42 -1.45 -21.98
CA LYS A 31 -9.11 -2.30 -23.14
C LYS A 31 -9.15 -1.57 -24.49
N CYS A 32 -9.86 -0.43 -24.56
CA CYS A 32 -10.00 0.37 -25.76
C CYS A 32 -8.79 1.27 -26.06
N CYS A 33 -7.92 1.58 -25.09
CA CYS A 33 -6.90 2.62 -25.25
C CYS A 33 -5.54 2.30 -24.63
N LEU A 34 -5.18 1.02 -24.42
CA LEU A 34 -3.86 0.64 -23.89
C LEU A 34 -2.74 1.30 -24.72
N PRO A 35 -2.00 2.26 -24.15
CA PRO A 35 -0.95 2.96 -24.88
C PRO A 35 0.35 2.15 -24.82
N ASP A 36 1.32 2.51 -25.67
CA ASP A 36 2.69 2.05 -25.53
C ASP A 36 3.30 2.66 -24.26
N LEU A 37 3.17 1.94 -23.15
CA LEU A 37 3.71 2.34 -21.85
C LEU A 37 5.20 1.96 -21.77
N PRO A 38 6.01 2.75 -21.04
CA PRO A 38 7.34 2.31 -20.65
C PRO A 38 7.25 1.01 -19.85
N LEU A 39 8.24 0.13 -20.01
CA LEU A 39 8.29 -1.18 -19.36
C LEU A 39 9.55 -1.25 -18.49
N TYR A 40 9.37 -1.60 -17.23
CA TYR A 40 10.44 -2.02 -16.35
C TYR A 40 10.30 -3.53 -16.12
N THR A 41 11.34 -4.28 -16.48
CA THR A 41 11.43 -5.70 -16.13
C THR A 41 12.37 -5.89 -14.94
N PHE A 42 11.99 -6.73 -13.98
CA PHE A 42 12.82 -7.07 -12.83
C PHE A 42 13.36 -8.50 -12.90
N LYS A 43 14.52 -8.73 -12.28
CA LYS A 43 15.16 -10.05 -12.22
C LYS A 43 14.28 -11.09 -11.51
N GLY A 44 14.08 -12.25 -12.13
CA GLY A 44 13.43 -13.41 -11.53
C GLY A 44 14.27 -14.13 -10.48
N GLU A 45 13.63 -14.95 -9.62
CA GLU A 45 14.32 -15.66 -8.52
C GLU A 45 15.16 -16.87 -8.95
N ASP A 46 14.78 -17.57 -10.02
CA ASP A 46 15.48 -18.78 -10.50
C ASP A 46 16.84 -18.50 -11.16
N CYS A 47 17.23 -17.24 -11.13
CA CYS A 47 18.45 -16.74 -11.72
C CYS A 47 19.60 -16.87 -10.71
N ALA A 48 20.29 -18.02 -10.77
CA ALA A 48 21.50 -18.28 -10.01
C ALA A 48 22.41 -17.04 -10.04
N GLU A 49 22.88 -16.59 -8.87
CA GLU A 49 23.97 -15.63 -8.80
C GLU A 49 25.23 -16.33 -9.33
N GLU A 50 25.45 -16.29 -10.64
CA GLU A 50 26.80 -16.45 -11.15
C GLU A 50 27.64 -15.34 -10.52
N SER A 51 28.46 -15.74 -9.57
CA SER A 51 29.45 -14.93 -8.88
C SER A 51 30.36 -14.22 -9.88
N ILE A 52 29.97 -13.04 -10.32
CA ILE A 52 30.80 -12.13 -11.11
C ILE A 52 30.89 -10.83 -10.33
N PHE A 53 31.94 -10.78 -9.50
CA PHE A 53 32.43 -9.66 -8.71
C PHE A 53 31.45 -9.09 -7.67
N TYR A 54 31.87 -9.11 -6.41
CA TYR A 54 31.37 -8.23 -5.35
C TYR A 54 31.61 -6.77 -5.75
N GLN A 55 30.80 -6.24 -6.66
CA GLN A 55 30.57 -4.81 -6.76
C GLN A 55 29.64 -4.47 -5.61
N LYS A 56 30.12 -3.60 -4.72
CA LYS A 56 29.33 -2.93 -3.69
C LYS A 56 27.97 -2.58 -4.31
N PRO A 57 26.82 -2.98 -3.72
CA PRO A 57 25.52 -2.65 -4.30
C PRO A 57 25.50 -1.14 -4.56
N PRO A 58 25.05 -0.70 -5.75
CA PRO A 58 25.04 0.72 -6.09
C PRO A 58 24.35 1.48 -4.95
N GLU A 59 24.95 2.59 -4.51
CA GLU A 59 24.47 3.36 -3.34
C GLU A 59 23.02 3.85 -3.51
N THR A 60 22.44 3.75 -4.72
CA THR A 60 21.02 3.97 -4.99
C THR A 60 20.49 3.01 -6.07
N SER A 61 19.27 2.49 -5.88
CA SER A 61 18.59 1.65 -6.89
C SER A 61 18.18 2.46 -8.11
N PHE A 62 18.42 1.90 -9.30
CA PHE A 62 17.96 2.47 -10.56
C PHE A 62 16.42 2.60 -10.61
N LEU A 63 15.67 1.59 -10.14
CA LEU A 63 14.21 1.63 -10.07
C LEU A 63 13.73 2.78 -9.19
N LEU A 64 14.33 2.96 -8.01
CA LEU A 64 13.92 4.03 -7.09
C LEU A 64 14.17 5.41 -7.71
N ASN A 65 15.34 5.61 -8.33
CA ASN A 65 15.65 6.86 -9.03
C ASN A 65 14.69 7.13 -10.19
N LEU A 66 14.36 6.10 -10.97
CA LEU A 66 13.36 6.18 -12.05
C LEU A 66 11.98 6.57 -11.50
N LEU A 67 11.50 5.89 -10.46
CA LEU A 67 10.23 6.17 -9.79
C LEU A 67 10.16 7.62 -9.30
N LEU A 68 11.17 8.04 -8.54
CA LEU A 68 11.24 9.37 -7.95
C LEU A 68 11.39 10.47 -9.00
N GLY A 69 12.12 10.21 -10.09
CA GLY A 69 12.28 11.11 -11.23
C GLY A 69 10.99 11.27 -12.03
N GLN A 70 10.33 10.16 -12.38
CA GLN A 70 9.05 10.21 -13.10
C GLN A 70 7.96 10.85 -12.24
N TRP A 71 7.92 10.55 -10.94
CA TRP A 71 6.99 11.17 -10.00
C TRP A 71 7.19 12.69 -9.92
N LYS A 72 8.44 13.18 -9.81
CA LYS A 72 8.78 14.62 -9.89
C LYS A 72 8.35 15.24 -11.22
N ASN A 73 8.53 14.55 -12.33
CA ASN A 73 8.10 15.02 -13.64
C ASN A 73 6.57 15.25 -13.68
N ARG A 74 5.77 14.30 -13.16
CA ARG A 74 4.31 14.45 -13.07
C ARG A 74 3.89 15.55 -12.10
N MET A 75 4.70 15.81 -11.08
CA MET A 75 4.49 16.92 -10.15
C MET A 75 4.64 18.26 -10.84
N ASN A 76 5.72 18.44 -11.58
CA ASN A 76 5.96 19.66 -12.35
C ASN A 76 4.89 19.90 -13.42
N ARG A 77 4.23 18.84 -13.90
CA ARG A 77 3.09 18.91 -14.82
C ARG A 77 1.75 19.24 -14.15
N GLY A 78 1.69 19.34 -12.82
CA GLY A 78 0.47 19.72 -12.10
C GLY A 78 -0.59 18.62 -12.00
N LEU A 79 -0.23 17.35 -12.18
CA LEU A 79 -1.20 16.24 -12.15
C LEU A 79 -1.68 15.85 -10.74
N PHE A 80 -1.04 16.38 -9.69
CA PHE A 80 -1.44 16.12 -8.31
C PHE A 80 -2.49 17.12 -7.83
N ARG A 81 -3.46 16.63 -7.05
CA ARG A 81 -4.51 17.47 -6.45
C ARG A 81 -4.03 18.37 -5.31
N TYR A 82 -2.84 18.07 -4.76
CA TYR A 82 -2.25 18.76 -3.63
C TYR A 82 -0.74 18.88 -3.82
N ASP A 83 -0.16 19.97 -3.33
CA ASP A 83 1.28 20.08 -3.21
C ASP A 83 1.76 19.38 -1.93
N VAL A 84 2.24 18.14 -2.09
CA VAL A 84 2.73 17.30 -0.99
C VAL A 84 3.94 17.93 -0.29
N THR A 85 4.70 18.80 -0.98
CA THR A 85 5.93 19.41 -0.43
C THR A 85 5.64 20.51 0.60
N THR A 86 4.41 21.01 0.65
CA THR A 86 3.97 22.04 1.60
C THR A 86 3.43 21.49 2.92
N CYS A 87 3.27 20.16 3.02
CA CYS A 87 2.74 19.54 4.23
C CYS A 87 3.75 19.64 5.36
N LYS A 88 3.35 20.23 6.50
CA LYS A 88 4.19 20.28 7.69
C LYS A 88 4.25 18.89 8.33
N THR A 89 5.47 18.38 8.49
CA THR A 89 5.74 17.12 9.17
C THR A 89 6.59 17.39 10.40
N LYS A 90 6.28 16.74 11.52
CA LYS A 90 7.14 16.73 12.71
C LYS A 90 7.24 15.30 13.25
N VAL A 91 8.38 15.00 13.87
CA VAL A 91 8.58 13.78 14.66
C VAL A 91 8.28 14.14 16.12
N ILE A 92 7.41 13.37 16.77
CA ILE A 92 7.14 13.52 18.19
C ILE A 92 8.39 13.07 18.95
N PRO A 93 8.96 13.90 19.83
CA PRO A 93 10.19 13.56 20.55
C PRO A 93 9.89 12.48 21.59
N SER A 94 10.18 11.23 21.25
CA SER A 94 10.02 10.07 22.13
C SER A 94 10.78 8.84 21.65
N ASP A 95 10.80 7.78 22.46
CA ASP A 95 11.52 6.54 22.17
C ASP A 95 11.04 5.86 20.88
N TYR A 96 9.74 5.96 20.57
CA TYR A 96 9.16 5.45 19.32
C TYR A 96 9.38 6.41 18.15
N GLY A 97 9.26 7.71 18.40
CA GLY A 97 9.43 8.76 17.39
C GLY A 97 8.31 8.75 16.34
N PHE A 98 7.05 8.84 16.78
CA PHE A 98 5.90 8.91 15.87
C PHE A 98 6.00 10.10 14.92
N ILE A 99 5.70 9.87 13.64
CA ILE A 99 5.74 10.89 12.61
C ILE A 99 4.32 11.43 12.46
N VAL A 100 4.12 12.73 12.62
CA VAL A 100 2.82 13.37 12.37
C VAL A 100 2.93 14.36 11.23
N GLN A 101 1.96 14.31 10.32
CA GLN A 101 1.88 15.21 9.17
C GLN A 101 0.55 15.94 9.19
N LEU A 102 0.58 17.26 9.02
CA LEU A 102 -0.62 18.08 8.87
C LEU A 102 -1.05 18.11 7.40
N ASN A 103 -2.28 17.69 7.14
CA ASN A 103 -2.90 17.77 5.82
C ASN A 103 -4.33 18.31 5.93
N GLU A 104 -4.44 19.64 5.85
CA GLU A 104 -5.71 20.36 5.91
C GLU A 104 -6.45 20.26 4.57
N GLY A 105 -7.78 20.12 4.59
CA GLY A 105 -8.59 20.03 3.37
C GLY A 105 -8.69 18.65 2.70
N ARG A 106 -7.88 17.65 3.12
CA ARG A 106 -7.96 16.26 2.61
C ARG A 106 -9.37 15.68 2.64
N HIS A 107 -10.13 15.94 3.71
CA HIS A 107 -11.48 15.39 3.91
C HIS A 107 -12.52 15.99 2.96
N LEU A 108 -12.29 17.19 2.43
CA LEU A 108 -13.24 17.89 1.54
C LEU A 108 -13.23 17.30 0.12
N LYS A 109 -12.10 16.72 -0.32
CA LYS A 109 -11.96 16.10 -1.65
C LYS A 109 -11.72 14.58 -1.61
N LYS A 110 -11.73 13.96 -0.42
CA LYS A 110 -11.61 12.50 -0.29
C LYS A 110 -12.95 11.87 -0.69
N ARG A 111 -12.90 10.96 -1.65
CA ARG A 111 -14.10 10.23 -2.11
C ARG A 111 -14.69 9.43 -0.94
N PRO A 112 -16.02 9.44 -0.75
CA PRO A 112 -16.66 8.59 0.24
C PRO A 112 -16.45 7.11 -0.12
N THR A 113 -16.32 6.26 0.89
CA THR A 113 -16.21 4.81 0.69
C THR A 113 -17.55 4.28 0.16
N GLU A 114 -17.57 3.78 -1.08
CA GLU A 114 -18.78 3.26 -1.74
C GLU A 114 -19.04 1.76 -1.47
N PHE A 115 -18.20 1.14 -0.63
CA PHE A 115 -18.25 -0.28 -0.31
C PHE A 115 -18.76 -0.51 1.10
N ARG A 116 -19.33 -1.70 1.34
CA ARG A 116 -19.76 -2.04 2.69
C ARG A 116 -18.51 -2.30 3.55
N VAL A 117 -18.58 -1.91 4.82
CA VAL A 117 -17.44 -1.99 5.74
C VAL A 117 -17.46 -3.30 6.55
N ASP A 118 -18.53 -4.09 6.42
CA ASP A 118 -18.77 -5.36 7.12
C ASP A 118 -18.06 -6.55 6.47
N GLN A 119 -17.66 -6.46 5.20
CA GLN A 119 -17.05 -7.55 4.43
C GLN A 119 -15.69 -7.18 3.84
N VAL A 120 -14.68 -7.98 4.16
CA VAL A 120 -13.31 -7.89 3.65
C VAL A 120 -13.22 -8.31 2.18
N LEU A 121 -14.06 -9.26 1.76
CA LEU A 121 -14.16 -9.70 0.38
C LEU A 121 -15.49 -9.23 -0.22
N GLN A 122 -15.41 -8.49 -1.32
CA GLN A 122 -16.56 -8.03 -2.09
C GLN A 122 -16.24 -8.15 -3.57
N ASP A 123 -17.26 -8.51 -4.36
CA ASP A 123 -17.11 -8.61 -5.81
C ASP A 123 -16.77 -7.25 -6.41
N PHE A 124 -16.00 -7.29 -7.50
CA PHE A 124 -15.65 -6.10 -8.26
C PHE A 124 -16.91 -5.49 -8.90
N ASP A 125 -17.02 -4.16 -8.87
CA ASP A 125 -18.15 -3.43 -9.46
C ASP A 125 -17.63 -2.42 -10.48
N GLU A 126 -17.87 -2.70 -11.76
CA GLU A 126 -17.48 -1.84 -12.89
C GLU A 126 -18.11 -0.45 -12.85
N LYS A 127 -19.30 -0.31 -12.22
CA LYS A 127 -20.02 0.97 -12.13
C LYS A 127 -19.31 1.93 -11.19
N LYS A 128 -18.68 1.41 -10.14
CA LYS A 128 -17.92 2.19 -9.17
C LYS A 128 -16.59 2.65 -9.75
N PHE A 129 -15.88 3.52 -9.03
CA PHE A 129 -14.54 3.92 -9.48
C PHE A 129 -13.57 2.75 -9.42
N ASN A 130 -12.76 2.59 -10.47
CA ASN A 130 -11.74 1.57 -10.61
C ASN A 130 -10.54 2.14 -11.40
N PHE A 131 -9.39 1.46 -11.34
CA PHE A 131 -8.17 1.98 -11.95
C PHE A 131 -8.14 1.91 -13.48
N THR A 132 -9.10 1.24 -14.14
CA THR A 132 -9.21 1.30 -15.61
C THR A 132 -9.68 2.67 -16.11
N LYS A 133 -10.27 3.49 -15.23
CA LYS A 133 -10.71 4.87 -15.50
C LYS A 133 -9.63 5.92 -15.26
N VAL A 134 -8.41 5.51 -14.91
CA VAL A 134 -7.26 6.41 -14.69
C VAL A 134 -6.69 6.88 -16.02
N GLY A 135 -6.23 8.13 -16.05
CA GLY A 135 -5.59 8.73 -17.22
C GLY A 135 -4.21 8.16 -17.49
N HIS A 136 -3.82 8.00 -18.75
CA HIS A 136 -2.48 7.52 -19.14
C HIS A 136 -1.35 8.37 -18.56
N GLU A 137 -1.59 9.67 -18.36
CA GLU A 137 -0.58 10.60 -17.82
C GLU A 137 -0.22 10.32 -16.37
N GLU A 138 -1.11 9.64 -15.64
CA GLU A 138 -0.90 9.21 -14.26
C GLU A 138 -0.04 7.94 -14.18
N VAL A 139 0.15 7.22 -15.30
CA VAL A 139 0.97 6.02 -15.34
C VAL A 139 2.46 6.37 -15.46
N LEU A 140 3.27 5.65 -14.68
CA LEU A 140 4.72 5.75 -14.73
C LEU A 140 5.28 4.74 -15.72
N PHE A 141 5.02 3.45 -15.50
CA PHE A 141 5.48 2.33 -16.33
C PHE A 141 4.74 1.03 -15.98
N MET A 142 4.89 0.02 -16.82
CA MET A 142 4.54 -1.37 -16.53
C MET A 142 5.67 -2.04 -15.74
N PHE A 143 5.33 -2.88 -14.77
CA PHE A 143 6.30 -3.55 -13.91
C PHE A 143 6.13 -5.07 -14.00
N GLU A 144 7.04 -5.73 -14.71
CA GLU A 144 6.89 -7.13 -15.11
C GLU A 144 8.16 -7.94 -14.80
N GLN A 145 8.06 -9.26 -14.72
CA GLN A 145 9.23 -10.11 -14.49
C GLN A 145 10.00 -10.30 -15.80
N SER A 146 11.34 -10.25 -15.75
CA SER A 146 12.22 -10.51 -16.89
C SER A 146 12.48 -12.00 -17.08
N ASP A 147 12.64 -12.42 -18.33
CA ASP A 147 13.01 -13.79 -18.71
C ASP A 147 14.53 -14.03 -18.68
N ASP A 148 15.32 -12.96 -18.74
CA ASP A 148 16.78 -12.99 -18.95
C ASP A 148 17.60 -12.73 -17.69
N CYS A 149 16.99 -12.82 -16.51
CA CYS A 149 17.68 -12.68 -15.22
C CYS A 149 18.31 -11.31 -14.92
N TYR A 150 18.00 -10.29 -15.71
CA TYR A 150 18.45 -8.92 -15.49
C TYR A 150 17.27 -7.95 -15.39
N SER A 151 17.50 -6.81 -14.74
CA SER A 151 16.51 -5.74 -14.67
C SER A 151 16.73 -4.76 -15.82
N HIS A 152 15.71 -4.52 -16.64
CA HIS A 152 15.78 -3.65 -17.81
C HIS A 152 14.70 -2.57 -17.77
N PHE A 153 15.01 -1.41 -18.36
CA PHE A 153 14.02 -0.37 -18.59
C PHE A 153 13.94 -0.03 -20.08
N PHE A 154 12.75 -0.17 -20.62
CA PHE A 154 12.41 0.16 -21.99
C PHE A 154 11.51 1.40 -21.98
N PRO A 155 11.94 2.53 -22.57
CA PRO A 155 11.11 3.73 -22.68
C PRO A 155 9.78 3.50 -23.41
N SER A 156 9.72 2.48 -24.26
CA SER A 156 8.50 1.97 -24.87
C SER A 156 8.57 0.44 -24.88
N ALA A 157 7.49 -0.22 -24.48
CA ALA A 157 7.44 -1.68 -24.47
C ALA A 157 7.76 -2.27 -25.86
N PRO A 158 8.58 -3.33 -25.94
CA PRO A 158 8.83 -4.02 -27.20
C PRO A 158 7.53 -4.48 -27.85
N ALA A 159 7.41 -4.43 -29.18
CA ALA A 159 6.19 -4.83 -29.89
C ALA A 159 5.76 -6.29 -29.63
N ILE A 160 6.72 -7.14 -29.25
CA ILE A 160 6.54 -8.55 -28.87
C ILE A 160 5.92 -8.68 -27.47
N PHE A 161 6.14 -7.69 -26.60
CA PHE A 161 5.67 -7.69 -25.22
C PHE A 161 4.31 -6.99 -25.11
N LYS A 162 3.24 -7.78 -25.27
CA LYS A 162 1.85 -7.33 -25.07
C LYS A 162 1.14 -8.24 -24.07
N PRO A 163 1.26 -7.97 -22.76
CA PRO A 163 0.54 -8.75 -21.76
C PRO A 163 -0.98 -8.57 -21.95
N THR A 164 -1.73 -9.66 -21.79
CA THR A 164 -3.20 -9.63 -21.81
C THR A 164 -3.77 -8.69 -20.74
N SER A 165 -3.05 -8.54 -19.62
CA SER A 165 -3.41 -7.68 -18.50
C SER A 165 -2.13 -7.20 -17.80
N PRO A 166 -1.65 -5.97 -18.09
CA PRO A 166 -0.39 -5.48 -17.56
C PRO A 166 -0.46 -5.17 -16.06
N ASN A 167 0.67 -5.36 -15.40
CA ASN A 167 0.94 -4.84 -14.07
C ASN A 167 1.41 -3.39 -14.17
N VAL A 168 0.64 -2.46 -13.59
CA VAL A 168 0.86 -1.02 -13.81
C VAL A 168 1.31 -0.33 -12.52
N VAL A 169 2.33 0.52 -12.65
CA VAL A 169 2.71 1.48 -11.62
C VAL A 169 2.21 2.86 -12.02
N ALA A 170 1.35 3.46 -11.19
CA ALA A 170 0.78 4.78 -11.40
C ALA A 170 1.07 5.71 -10.21
N ILE A 171 1.00 7.02 -10.44
CA ILE A 171 1.02 7.99 -9.34
C ILE A 171 -0.27 7.89 -8.55
N ASN A 172 -0.20 8.09 -7.24
CA ASN A 172 -1.40 8.39 -6.50
C ASN A 172 -1.74 9.87 -6.69
N VAL A 173 -2.78 10.19 -7.48
CA VAL A 173 -3.24 11.59 -7.72
C VAL A 173 -3.80 12.30 -6.49
N SER A 174 -4.10 11.53 -5.44
CA SER A 174 -4.39 12.07 -4.11
C SER A 174 -3.31 11.61 -3.14
N PRO A 175 -2.04 12.02 -3.33
CA PRO A 175 -0.94 11.60 -2.48
C PRO A 175 -1.12 12.30 -1.14
N SER A 176 -1.83 11.65 -0.23
CA SER A 176 -1.96 12.17 1.12
C SER A 176 -0.66 12.00 1.90
N ILE A 177 0.32 11.28 1.35
CA ILE A 177 1.45 10.74 2.09
C ILE A 177 2.69 10.77 1.22
N GLN A 178 3.49 11.81 1.44
CA GLN A 178 4.91 11.87 1.14
C GLN A 178 5.36 11.78 -0.34
N TYR A 179 6.58 12.27 -0.53
CA TYR A 179 7.36 12.19 -1.75
C TYR A 179 7.44 10.76 -2.31
N GLY A 180 7.17 10.60 -3.61
CA GLY A 180 7.24 9.29 -4.28
C GLY A 180 6.05 8.36 -4.03
N HIS A 181 4.87 8.89 -3.65
CA HIS A 181 3.67 8.06 -3.47
C HIS A 181 3.15 7.51 -4.81
N ILE A 182 3.26 6.20 -4.96
CA ILE A 182 2.82 5.43 -6.12
C ILE A 182 1.78 4.38 -5.73
N LEU A 183 1.09 3.87 -6.73
CA LEU A 183 0.16 2.75 -6.68
C LEU A 183 0.68 1.66 -7.61
N LEU A 184 0.87 0.45 -7.08
CA LEU A 184 1.09 -0.75 -7.88
C LEU A 184 -0.26 -1.45 -8.05
N ILE A 185 -0.69 -1.63 -9.29
CA ILE A 185 -1.98 -2.20 -9.67
C ILE A 185 -1.69 -3.46 -10.50
N PRO A 186 -1.76 -4.65 -9.88
CA PRO A 186 -1.56 -5.90 -10.60
C PRO A 186 -2.70 -6.16 -11.58
N ARG A 187 -2.38 -6.62 -12.80
CA ARG A 187 -3.34 -7.06 -13.83
C ARG A 187 -4.54 -6.13 -13.96
N VAL A 188 -4.29 -4.87 -14.32
CA VAL A 188 -5.29 -3.78 -14.28
C VAL A 188 -6.57 -4.08 -15.10
N LEU A 189 -6.46 -4.89 -16.15
CA LEU A 189 -7.59 -5.23 -17.03
C LEU A 189 -8.41 -6.43 -16.53
N ASP A 190 -7.85 -7.21 -15.60
CA ASP A 190 -8.55 -8.35 -14.98
C ASP A 190 -9.52 -7.87 -13.90
N CYS A 191 -9.44 -6.59 -13.50
CA CYS A 191 -10.35 -5.97 -12.55
C CYS A 191 -10.46 -6.74 -11.23
N LEU A 192 -9.31 -7.18 -10.72
CA LEU A 192 -9.27 -8.00 -9.51
C LEU A 192 -9.82 -7.19 -8.32
N PRO A 193 -10.68 -7.78 -7.47
CA PRO A 193 -11.10 -7.13 -6.23
C PRO A 193 -9.91 -6.94 -5.30
N GLN A 194 -10.05 -6.10 -4.26
CA GLN A 194 -9.00 -5.83 -3.26
C GLN A 194 -8.77 -7.06 -2.36
N ARG A 195 -8.17 -8.10 -2.94
CA ARG A 195 -7.89 -9.41 -2.38
C ARG A 195 -6.45 -9.79 -2.72
N ILE A 196 -5.68 -10.20 -1.72
CA ILE A 196 -4.35 -10.75 -1.87
C ILE A 196 -4.42 -12.16 -2.45
N ASP A 197 -3.59 -12.37 -3.47
CA ASP A 197 -3.21 -13.66 -4.03
C ASP A 197 -1.67 -13.80 -4.04
N HIS A 198 -1.15 -15.01 -4.24
CA HIS A 198 0.28 -15.30 -4.20
C HIS A 198 1.09 -14.49 -5.22
N MET A 199 0.60 -14.37 -6.46
CA MET A 199 1.31 -13.71 -7.55
C MET A 199 1.35 -12.20 -7.34
N SER A 200 0.21 -11.61 -6.99
CA SER A 200 0.10 -10.17 -6.73
C SER A 200 0.90 -9.74 -5.51
N PHE A 201 0.97 -10.57 -4.46
CA PHE A 201 1.80 -10.29 -3.29
C PHE A 201 3.29 -10.40 -3.60
N PHE A 202 3.67 -11.44 -4.36
CA PHE A 202 5.04 -11.60 -4.82
C PHE A 202 5.51 -10.40 -5.63
N LEU A 203 4.67 -9.89 -6.55
CA LEU A 203 4.97 -8.68 -7.32
C LEU A 203 5.23 -7.46 -6.42
N ALA A 204 4.43 -7.25 -5.38
CA ALA A 204 4.60 -6.16 -4.43
C ALA A 204 5.90 -6.30 -3.61
N LEU A 205 6.26 -7.53 -3.27
CA LEU A 205 7.49 -7.84 -2.55
C LEU A 205 8.73 -7.65 -3.43
N SER A 206 8.65 -8.07 -4.70
CA SER A 206 9.69 -7.83 -5.72
C SER A 206 9.89 -6.34 -5.98
N LEU A 207 8.84 -5.53 -6.00
CA LEU A 207 8.95 -4.07 -6.11
C LEU A 207 9.79 -3.49 -4.96
N ALA A 208 9.56 -3.92 -3.72
CA ALA A 208 10.31 -3.47 -2.57
C ALA A 208 11.79 -3.92 -2.61
N LYS A 209 12.05 -5.16 -3.08
CA LYS A 209 13.39 -5.70 -3.27
C LYS A 209 14.18 -4.94 -4.33
N GLU A 210 13.57 -4.70 -5.50
CA GLU A 210 14.19 -3.96 -6.61
C GLU A 210 14.44 -2.49 -6.27
N ALA A 211 13.57 -1.87 -5.45
CA ALA A 211 13.81 -0.51 -4.96
C ALA A 211 15.07 -0.42 -4.08
N ALA A 212 15.53 -1.54 -3.49
CA ALA A 212 16.76 -1.72 -2.73
C ALA A 212 17.08 -0.60 -1.72
N ASP A 213 16.05 0.02 -1.15
CA ASP A 213 16.17 1.09 -0.17
C ASP A 213 15.26 0.79 1.06
N PRO A 214 15.79 0.85 2.29
CA PRO A 214 15.05 0.49 3.50
C PRO A 214 13.94 1.50 3.85
N PHE A 215 14.00 2.72 3.31
CA PHE A 215 13.04 3.78 3.53
C PHE A 215 11.92 3.81 2.48
N PHE A 216 12.04 3.02 1.41
CA PHE A 216 10.97 2.74 0.48
C PHE A 216 10.10 1.61 1.03
N ARG A 217 8.80 1.89 1.22
CA ARG A 217 7.86 0.96 1.85
C ARG A 217 6.69 0.70 0.94
N VAL A 218 6.22 -0.54 0.93
CA VAL A 218 5.02 -0.95 0.20
C VAL A 218 3.96 -1.37 1.21
N GLY A 219 2.81 -0.71 1.17
CA GLY A 219 1.68 -0.91 2.05
C GLY A 219 0.47 -1.49 1.32
N TYR A 220 -0.27 -2.37 1.99
CA TYR A 220 -1.55 -2.90 1.56
C TYR A 220 -2.62 -2.63 2.62
N ASN A 221 -3.82 -2.28 2.16
CA ASN A 221 -5.01 -2.14 3.00
C ASN A 221 -6.09 -3.08 2.46
N SER A 222 -6.62 -3.97 3.29
CA SER A 222 -7.82 -4.76 2.94
C SER A 222 -9.08 -3.89 2.96
N LEU A 223 -10.18 -4.39 2.37
CA LEU A 223 -11.49 -3.79 2.64
C LEU A 223 -11.77 -3.91 4.15
N GLY A 224 -12.30 -2.86 4.75
CA GLY A 224 -12.46 -2.74 6.22
C GLY A 224 -11.26 -2.12 6.96
N THR A 225 -10.09 -1.94 6.32
CA THR A 225 -8.95 -1.17 6.86
C THR A 225 -8.70 0.11 6.07
N PHE A 226 -9.80 0.79 5.72
CA PHE A 226 -9.82 2.05 4.99
C PHE A 226 -9.25 2.00 3.55
N ALA A 227 -9.23 0.83 2.92
CA ALA A 227 -9.17 0.75 1.47
C ALA A 227 -10.41 1.44 0.87
N THR A 228 -10.19 2.45 0.03
CA THR A 228 -11.26 3.26 -0.57
C THR A 228 -11.74 2.73 -1.93
N ILE A 229 -10.97 1.84 -2.55
CA ILE A 229 -11.20 1.35 -3.91
C ILE A 229 -11.18 -0.18 -3.86
N ASN A 230 -12.25 -0.82 -4.36
CA ASN A 230 -12.30 -2.27 -4.54
C ASN A 230 -11.74 -2.67 -5.91
N HIS A 231 -10.45 -2.40 -6.10
CA HIS A 231 -9.65 -2.86 -7.23
C HIS A 231 -8.25 -3.08 -6.66
N LEU A 232 -7.70 -4.28 -6.79
CA LEU A 232 -6.43 -4.68 -6.20
C LEU A 232 -5.33 -3.63 -6.44
N HIS A 233 -4.84 -3.04 -5.36
CA HIS A 233 -3.73 -2.10 -5.41
C HIS A 233 -2.91 -2.16 -4.12
N PHE A 234 -1.61 -1.96 -4.32
CA PHE A 234 -0.64 -1.67 -3.27
C PHE A 234 -0.25 -0.20 -3.36
N GLN A 235 0.12 0.37 -2.22
CA GLN A 235 0.57 1.76 -2.13
C GLN A 235 2.04 1.74 -1.75
N ALA A 236 2.87 2.58 -2.33
CA ALA A 236 4.25 2.69 -1.89
C ALA A 236 4.71 4.14 -1.84
N TYR A 237 5.56 4.49 -0.90
CA TYR A 237 6.22 5.81 -0.89
C TYR A 237 7.59 5.74 -0.22
N TYR A 238 8.36 6.80 -0.45
CA TYR A 238 9.67 6.99 0.14
C TYR A 238 9.61 7.99 1.30
N LEU A 239 10.09 7.58 2.47
CA LEU A 239 10.28 8.48 3.61
C LEU A 239 11.58 8.11 4.33
N ALA A 240 12.58 8.98 4.21
CA ALA A 240 13.90 8.89 4.85
C ALA A 240 13.86 9.07 6.38
N SER A 241 12.94 8.36 7.04
CA SER A 241 12.82 8.23 8.48
C SER A 241 12.35 6.80 8.78
N PRO A 242 12.94 6.12 9.77
CA PRO A 242 12.44 4.83 10.23
C PRO A 242 11.04 4.99 10.83
N PHE A 243 10.18 4.02 10.58
CA PHE A 243 8.86 3.99 11.21
C PHE A 243 8.97 3.52 12.66
N PRO A 244 8.12 4.01 13.58
CA PRO A 244 8.03 3.48 14.94
C PRO A 244 7.98 1.95 14.99
N VAL A 245 7.17 1.34 14.12
CA VAL A 245 6.97 -0.12 14.08
C VAL A 245 8.23 -0.92 13.68
N GLU A 246 9.21 -0.28 13.05
CA GLU A 246 10.45 -0.93 12.63
C GLU A 246 11.50 -0.95 13.75
N LYS A 247 11.36 -0.08 14.76
CA LYS A 247 12.29 0.07 15.88
C LYS A 247 11.97 -0.85 17.07
N VAL A 248 10.71 -1.30 17.17
CA VAL A 248 10.24 -2.10 18.31
C VAL A 248 10.78 -3.53 18.25
N PRO A 249 11.09 -4.13 19.41
CA PRO A 249 11.60 -5.49 19.46
C PRO A 249 10.53 -6.51 19.08
N THR A 250 10.98 -7.65 18.58
CA THR A 250 10.13 -8.77 18.17
C THR A 250 10.48 -10.04 18.93
N LEU A 251 9.49 -10.88 19.23
CA LEU A 251 9.68 -12.19 19.84
C LEU A 251 9.32 -13.29 18.86
N ARG A 252 10.28 -14.17 18.55
CA ARG A 252 10.05 -15.30 17.65
C ARG A 252 8.93 -16.19 18.16
N VAL A 253 7.98 -16.51 17.28
CA VAL A 253 6.88 -17.44 17.58
C VAL A 253 7.28 -18.84 17.11
N MET A 254 6.85 -19.87 17.84
CA MET A 254 6.97 -21.25 17.35
C MET A 254 6.16 -21.39 16.07
N THR A 255 6.85 -21.75 15.00
CA THR A 255 6.30 -21.90 13.64
C THR A 255 6.21 -23.37 13.28
N SER A 256 5.37 -23.71 12.31
CA SER A 256 5.29 -25.08 11.79
C SER A 256 6.64 -25.53 11.24
N THR A 257 6.89 -26.84 11.26
CA THR A 257 8.08 -27.46 10.66
C THR A 257 8.24 -27.12 9.17
N SER A 258 7.14 -26.86 8.45
CA SER A 258 7.20 -26.41 7.05
C SER A 258 7.75 -25.00 6.90
N MET A 259 7.33 -24.03 7.71
CA MET A 259 7.86 -22.65 7.63
C MET A 259 9.33 -22.56 8.02
N GLN A 260 9.75 -23.41 8.98
CA GLN A 260 11.15 -23.49 9.38
C GLN A 260 12.05 -24.11 8.30
N ARG A 261 11.53 -25.09 7.54
CA ARG A 261 12.22 -25.67 6.38
C ARG A 261 12.38 -24.68 5.23
N ASN A 262 11.43 -23.76 5.07
CA ASN A 262 11.43 -22.74 4.02
C ASN A 262 12.16 -21.45 4.43
N GLY A 263 12.91 -21.46 5.54
CA GLY A 263 13.72 -20.32 5.98
C GLY A 263 12.93 -19.09 6.45
N VAL A 264 11.62 -19.20 6.69
CA VAL A 264 10.77 -18.08 7.11
C VAL A 264 10.72 -18.01 8.64
N VAL A 265 11.12 -16.87 9.19
CA VAL A 265 11.01 -16.59 10.63
C VAL A 265 9.77 -15.73 10.87
N VAL A 266 8.87 -16.23 11.70
CA VAL A 266 7.71 -15.46 12.17
C VAL A 266 7.93 -15.03 13.61
N SER A 267 7.75 -13.74 13.87
CA SER A 267 7.88 -13.12 15.18
C SER A 267 6.64 -12.30 15.51
N GLN A 268 6.32 -12.15 16.77
CA GLN A 268 5.29 -11.24 17.26
C GLN A 268 5.95 -9.92 17.65
N LEU A 269 5.34 -8.80 17.28
CA LEU A 269 5.81 -7.49 17.71
C LEU A 269 5.55 -7.28 19.20
N LEU A 270 6.56 -6.80 19.91
CA LEU A 270 6.47 -6.47 21.33
C LEU A 270 6.46 -4.94 21.54
N LYS A 271 5.91 -4.51 22.68
CA LYS A 271 5.92 -3.10 23.11
C LYS A 271 5.34 -2.14 22.05
N PHE A 272 4.37 -2.59 21.26
CA PHE A 272 3.65 -1.75 20.31
C PHE A 272 2.14 -1.89 20.57
N PRO A 273 1.33 -0.83 20.44
CA PRO A 273 -0.09 -0.87 20.75
C PRO A 273 -0.89 -1.81 19.83
N VAL A 274 -0.39 -2.07 18.62
CA VAL A 274 -1.02 -2.97 17.65
C VAL A 274 -0.37 -4.35 17.71
N ARG A 275 -1.15 -5.35 18.12
CA ARG A 275 -0.74 -6.76 18.07
C ARG A 275 -0.55 -7.17 16.61
N SER A 276 0.68 -7.55 16.26
CA SER A 276 1.08 -7.83 14.87
C SER A 276 2.08 -8.96 14.77
N LEU A 277 2.16 -9.52 13.57
CA LEU A 277 3.11 -10.55 13.18
C LEU A 277 4.12 -9.96 12.21
N VAL A 278 5.38 -10.36 12.37
CA VAL A 278 6.52 -9.95 11.54
C VAL A 278 7.09 -11.18 10.90
N PHE A 279 7.22 -11.15 9.59
CA PHE A 279 7.76 -12.23 8.76
C PHE A 279 9.09 -11.76 8.20
N GLU A 280 10.13 -12.57 8.37
CA GLU A 280 11.47 -12.34 7.84
C GLU A 280 11.91 -13.55 7.04
N GLY A 281 12.27 -13.34 5.77
CA GLY A 281 12.75 -14.40 4.87
C GLY A 281 14.27 -14.52 4.90
N ARG A 282 14.79 -15.75 4.90
CA ARG A 282 16.23 -16.03 4.81
C ARG A 282 16.67 -16.65 3.49
N ASP A 283 15.81 -17.47 2.90
CA ASP A 283 16.19 -18.34 1.77
C ASP A 283 15.66 -17.73 0.45
N THR A 284 14.40 -18.03 0.09
CA THR A 284 13.77 -17.49 -1.11
C THR A 284 12.72 -16.43 -0.78
N LEU A 285 12.56 -15.44 -1.65
CA LEU A 285 11.57 -14.40 -1.47
C LEU A 285 10.18 -14.88 -1.91
N TRP A 286 10.08 -15.91 -2.76
CA TRP A 286 8.87 -16.69 -2.98
C TRP A 286 8.37 -17.41 -1.72
N ASP A 287 9.24 -18.04 -0.93
CA ASP A 287 8.83 -18.71 0.32
C ASP A 287 8.27 -17.71 1.33
N LEU A 288 8.94 -16.57 1.49
CA LEU A 288 8.46 -15.46 2.32
C LEU A 288 7.10 -14.95 1.82
N SER A 289 7.00 -14.66 0.53
CA SER A 289 5.77 -14.21 -0.13
C SER A 289 4.62 -15.20 0.10
N SER A 290 4.88 -16.48 -0.14
CA SER A 290 3.89 -17.55 -0.03
C SER A 290 3.41 -17.74 1.40
N ALA A 291 4.31 -17.69 2.37
CA ALA A 291 3.96 -17.74 3.80
C ALA A 291 3.01 -16.60 4.19
N ILE A 292 3.34 -15.37 3.81
CA ILE A 292 2.53 -14.19 4.15
C ILE A 292 1.20 -14.19 3.39
N ALA A 293 1.23 -14.53 2.10
CA ALA A 293 0.03 -14.62 1.26
C ALA A 293 -0.94 -15.66 1.84
N ASN A 294 -0.47 -16.82 2.30
CA ASN A 294 -1.29 -17.82 2.99
C ASN A 294 -1.95 -17.25 4.25
N SER A 295 -1.20 -16.53 5.10
CA SER A 295 -1.77 -15.87 6.29
C SER A 295 -2.80 -14.81 5.91
N CYS A 296 -2.54 -14.00 4.89
CA CYS A 296 -3.48 -13.00 4.40
C CYS A 296 -4.75 -13.65 3.85
N ILE A 297 -4.62 -14.71 3.05
CA ILE A 297 -5.75 -15.48 2.50
C ILE A 297 -6.62 -16.04 3.64
N ARG A 298 -6.01 -16.60 4.70
CA ARG A 298 -6.72 -17.06 5.89
C ARG A 298 -7.51 -15.93 6.57
N LEU A 299 -6.90 -14.76 6.76
CA LEU A 299 -7.57 -13.59 7.34
C LEU A 299 -8.75 -13.11 6.47
N GLN A 300 -8.57 -13.10 5.15
CA GLN A 300 -9.63 -12.75 4.19
C GLN A 300 -10.82 -13.71 4.29
N HIS A 301 -10.57 -15.02 4.35
CA HIS A 301 -11.61 -16.04 4.48
C HIS A 301 -12.36 -15.94 5.81
N ASN A 302 -11.67 -15.58 6.90
CA ASN A 302 -12.27 -15.37 8.21
C ASN A 302 -12.90 -13.97 8.38
N ASN A 303 -12.96 -13.16 7.31
CA ASN A 303 -13.50 -11.80 7.32
C ASN A 303 -12.84 -10.91 8.40
N ILE A 304 -11.53 -11.06 8.59
CA ILE A 304 -10.73 -10.24 9.50
C ILE A 304 -10.00 -9.18 8.65
N PRO A 305 -10.34 -7.88 8.81
CA PRO A 305 -9.62 -6.82 8.12
C PRO A 305 -8.14 -6.78 8.54
N PHE A 306 -7.25 -6.45 7.63
CA PHE A 306 -5.82 -6.38 7.93
C PHE A 306 -5.09 -5.36 7.04
N ASN A 307 -3.86 -5.05 7.45
CA ASN A 307 -2.92 -4.28 6.66
C ASN A 307 -1.58 -5.02 6.58
N VAL A 308 -0.84 -4.76 5.51
CA VAL A 308 0.49 -5.33 5.33
C VAL A 308 1.48 -4.20 5.03
N LEU A 309 2.60 -4.17 5.74
CA LEU A 309 3.72 -3.25 5.47
C LEU A 309 4.94 -4.07 5.10
N ILE A 310 5.44 -3.86 3.90
CA ILE A 310 6.70 -4.41 3.41
C ILE A 310 7.76 -3.33 3.59
N ALA A 311 8.81 -3.66 4.33
CA ALA A 311 9.91 -2.77 4.69
C ALA A 311 11.26 -3.47 4.51
N ASP A 312 12.36 -2.73 4.74
CA ASP A 312 13.73 -3.24 4.68
C ASP A 312 14.04 -3.98 3.37
N CYS A 313 13.75 -3.34 2.24
CA CYS A 313 13.97 -3.89 0.89
C CYS A 313 13.23 -5.22 0.65
N GLY A 314 12.07 -5.43 1.27
CA GLY A 314 11.30 -6.67 1.14
C GLY A 314 11.77 -7.82 2.03
N LYS A 315 12.75 -7.60 2.91
CA LYS A 315 13.23 -8.63 3.85
C LYS A 315 12.31 -8.81 5.05
N ARG A 316 11.63 -7.73 5.46
CA ARG A 316 10.75 -7.71 6.63
C ARG A 316 9.35 -7.28 6.24
N VAL A 317 8.37 -8.10 6.59
CA VAL A 317 6.96 -7.81 6.33
C VAL A 317 6.16 -7.87 7.62
N PHE A 318 5.42 -6.80 7.89
CA PHE A 318 4.53 -6.70 9.04
C PHE A 318 3.08 -6.92 8.62
N LEU A 319 2.40 -7.83 9.31
CA LEU A 319 0.99 -8.13 9.14
C LEU A 319 0.22 -7.64 10.36
N PHE A 320 -0.74 -6.74 10.13
CA PHE A 320 -1.56 -6.09 11.16
C PHE A 320 -3.03 -6.47 11.00
N PRO A 321 -3.52 -7.50 11.72
CA PRO A 321 -4.96 -7.71 11.85
C PRO A 321 -5.61 -6.52 12.59
N GLN A 322 -6.74 -6.01 12.08
CA GLN A 322 -7.39 -4.80 12.56
C GLN A 322 -8.90 -4.99 12.73
N CYS A 323 -9.48 -4.35 13.75
CA CYS A 323 -10.94 -4.34 13.99
C CYS A 323 -11.56 -2.94 14.09
N TYR A 324 -10.80 -1.87 13.86
CA TYR A 324 -11.25 -0.48 14.07
C TYR A 324 -12.58 -0.15 13.40
N ALA A 325 -12.75 -0.51 12.12
CA ALA A 325 -13.97 -0.16 11.40
C ALA A 325 -15.21 -0.89 11.95
N LYS A 326 -15.02 -2.12 12.46
CA LYS A 326 -16.08 -2.86 13.17
C LYS A 326 -16.41 -2.19 14.51
N LYS A 327 -15.41 -1.78 15.28
CA LYS A 327 -15.61 -1.03 16.54
C LYS A 327 -16.32 0.30 16.31
N GLN A 328 -15.93 1.03 15.27
CA GLN A 328 -16.57 2.29 14.89
C GLN A 328 -18.04 2.06 14.55
N ALA A 329 -18.37 1.01 13.80
CA ALA A 329 -19.76 0.65 13.48
C ALA A 329 -20.58 0.23 14.72
N ARG A 330 -19.94 -0.31 15.75
CA ARG A 330 -20.56 -0.66 17.04
C ARG A 330 -20.65 0.50 18.04
N GLY A 331 -20.04 1.64 17.74
CA GLY A 331 -19.98 2.79 18.64
C GLY A 331 -19.01 2.60 19.83
N GLU A 332 -18.08 1.65 19.73
CA GLU A 332 -17.11 1.34 20.80
C GLU A 332 -15.90 2.29 20.79
N VAL A 333 -15.74 3.10 19.74
CA VAL A 333 -14.62 4.06 19.60
C VAL A 333 -14.96 5.37 20.32
N SER A 334 -14.03 5.89 21.11
CA SER A 334 -14.23 7.13 21.85
C SER A 334 -14.53 8.33 20.94
N GLN A 335 -15.40 9.21 21.42
CA GLN A 335 -15.83 10.40 20.67
C GLN A 335 -14.66 11.36 20.37
N GLU A 336 -13.69 11.47 21.30
CA GLU A 336 -12.44 12.21 21.11
C GLU A 336 -11.68 11.75 19.86
N LEU A 337 -11.56 10.43 19.66
CA LEU A 337 -10.88 9.86 18.49
C LEU A 337 -11.69 10.05 17.22
N LEU A 338 -13.01 9.90 17.28
CA LEU A 338 -13.89 10.12 16.13
C LEU A 338 -13.84 11.58 15.63
N GLU A 339 -13.74 12.54 16.55
CA GLU A 339 -13.62 13.97 16.24
C GLU A 339 -12.31 14.33 15.53
N THR A 340 -11.25 13.56 15.76
CA THR A 340 -9.98 13.74 15.04
C THR A 340 -10.08 13.34 13.57
N GLN A 341 -11.06 12.49 13.25
CA GLN A 341 -11.31 11.91 11.93
C GLN A 341 -10.07 11.22 11.33
N VAL A 342 -9.15 10.73 12.14
CA VAL A 342 -8.01 9.95 11.65
C VAL A 342 -8.51 8.57 11.25
N ASN A 343 -8.15 8.15 10.03
CA ASN A 343 -8.45 6.81 9.55
C ASN A 343 -7.17 5.98 9.67
N PRO A 344 -7.09 5.02 10.61
CA PRO A 344 -5.89 4.21 10.78
C PRO A 344 -5.75 3.21 9.62
N ALA A 345 -5.13 3.64 8.52
CA ALA A 345 -4.68 2.77 7.44
C ALA A 345 -3.22 2.33 7.71
N ILE A 346 -2.60 1.63 6.76
CA ILE A 346 -1.28 1.03 6.96
C ILE A 346 -0.20 2.02 7.40
N TRP A 347 -0.25 3.25 6.92
CA TRP A 347 0.75 4.26 7.22
C TRP A 347 0.59 4.79 8.64
N GLU A 348 -0.63 5.08 9.05
CA GLU A 348 -0.95 5.47 10.43
C GLU A 348 -0.58 4.35 11.42
N ILE A 349 -0.88 3.09 11.07
CA ILE A 349 -0.53 1.91 11.89
C ILE A 349 0.98 1.70 11.96
N GLY A 350 1.71 1.95 10.87
CA GLY A 350 3.16 1.93 10.86
C GLY A 350 3.79 3.05 11.71
N GLY A 351 3.01 4.07 12.09
CA GLY A 351 3.43 5.17 12.94
C GLY A 351 3.64 6.49 12.21
N HIS A 352 3.13 6.62 10.98
CA HIS A 352 3.02 7.87 10.25
C HIS A 352 1.57 8.38 10.25
N ILE A 353 1.25 9.25 11.21
CA ILE A 353 -0.12 9.70 11.47
C ILE A 353 -0.43 10.99 10.70
N VAL A 354 -1.40 10.91 9.78
CA VAL A 354 -1.86 12.08 9.02
C VAL A 354 -3.01 12.77 9.76
N LEU A 355 -2.72 13.96 10.30
CA LEU A 355 -3.66 14.78 11.05
C LEU A 355 -4.31 15.83 10.15
N LYS A 356 -5.62 16.03 10.33
CA LYS A 356 -6.44 16.92 9.49
C LYS A 356 -6.62 18.33 10.04
N ARG A 357 -6.41 18.51 11.35
CA ARG A 357 -6.64 19.77 12.06
C ARG A 357 -5.34 20.26 12.65
N ARG A 358 -5.03 21.54 12.46
CA ARG A 358 -3.83 22.15 13.02
C ARG A 358 -3.74 22.03 14.55
N LYS A 359 -4.85 22.22 15.27
CA LYS A 359 -4.90 22.04 16.74
C LYS A 359 -4.46 20.64 17.17
N ASN A 360 -4.88 19.60 16.44
CA ASN A 360 -4.49 18.23 16.73
C ASN A 360 -3.02 17.98 16.39
N PHE A 361 -2.51 18.62 15.33
CA PHE A 361 -1.09 18.55 14.97
C PHE A 361 -0.22 19.21 16.03
N GLU A 362 -0.55 20.41 16.48
CA GLU A 362 0.21 21.13 17.50
C GLU A 362 0.23 20.35 18.82
N ASN A 363 -0.93 19.84 19.26
CA ASN A 363 -1.08 19.06 20.50
C ASN A 363 -0.80 17.55 20.34
N ALA A 364 -0.26 17.10 19.21
CA ALA A 364 0.00 15.68 19.00
C ALA A 364 1.05 15.16 19.99
N THR A 365 0.64 14.20 20.84
CA THR A 365 1.50 13.51 21.80
C THR A 365 1.63 12.03 21.45
N GLU A 366 2.62 11.37 22.04
CA GLU A 366 2.74 9.91 21.95
C GLU A 366 1.50 9.21 22.52
N ASP A 367 1.01 9.63 23.69
CA ASP A 367 -0.17 9.02 24.31
C ASP A 367 -1.40 9.05 23.39
N TYR A 368 -1.55 10.13 22.61
CA TYR A 368 -2.60 10.21 21.61
C TYR A 368 -2.41 9.17 20.50
N ALA A 369 -1.20 9.05 19.94
CA ALA A 369 -0.88 8.05 18.94
C ALA A 369 -1.10 6.62 19.47
N TRP A 370 -0.67 6.37 20.70
CA TRP A 370 -0.82 5.09 21.37
C TRP A 370 -2.29 4.71 21.57
N ARG A 371 -3.11 5.63 22.10
CA ARG A 371 -4.55 5.43 22.29
C ARG A 371 -5.26 5.14 20.96
N LEU A 372 -4.94 5.90 19.91
CA LEU A 372 -5.49 5.66 18.57
C LEU A 372 -5.17 4.24 18.08
N LEU A 373 -3.91 3.84 18.17
CA LEU A 373 -3.45 2.53 17.68
C LEU A 373 -3.95 1.36 18.54
N ALA A 374 -4.10 1.56 19.84
CA ALA A 374 -4.65 0.53 20.73
C ALA A 374 -6.10 0.17 20.34
N GLU A 375 -6.87 1.15 19.87
CA GLU A 375 -8.23 0.89 19.38
C GLU A 375 -8.27 0.06 18.09
N VAL A 376 -7.21 0.12 17.29
CA VAL A 376 -7.08 -0.61 16.03
C VAL A 376 -6.84 -2.09 16.26
N SER A 377 -6.09 -2.41 17.33
CA SER A 377 -5.63 -3.76 17.63
C SER A 377 -6.78 -4.72 17.94
N LEU A 378 -6.61 -5.98 17.52
CA LEU A 378 -7.42 -7.09 18.02
C LEU A 378 -7.23 -7.29 19.53
N SER A 379 -8.24 -7.89 20.17
CA SER A 379 -8.13 -8.41 21.53
C SER A 379 -7.06 -9.51 21.61
N GLU A 380 -6.59 -9.83 22.81
CA GLU A 380 -5.59 -10.87 22.97
C GLU A 380 -6.11 -12.25 22.55
N GLU A 381 -7.36 -12.57 22.87
CA GLU A 381 -8.01 -13.82 22.51
C GLU A 381 -8.11 -13.98 20.99
N SER A 382 -8.67 -12.99 20.29
CA SER A 382 -8.78 -13.03 18.83
C SER A 382 -7.41 -13.02 18.15
N PHE A 383 -6.41 -12.37 18.74
CA PHE A 383 -5.05 -12.43 18.20
C PHE A 383 -4.41 -13.81 18.39
N ARG A 384 -4.70 -14.52 19.49
CA ARG A 384 -4.27 -15.91 19.69
C ARG A 384 -4.92 -16.85 18.67
N GLU A 385 -6.20 -16.65 18.35
CA GLU A 385 -6.89 -17.41 17.29
C GLU A 385 -6.29 -17.18 15.91
N VAL A 386 -5.85 -15.95 15.60
CA VAL A 386 -5.15 -15.64 14.35
C VAL A 386 -3.76 -16.30 14.28
N LYS A 387 -3.12 -16.53 15.42
CA LYS A 387 -1.81 -17.19 15.50
C LYS A 387 -1.88 -18.72 15.42
N ALA A 388 -3.00 -19.31 15.84
CA ALA A 388 -3.25 -20.75 15.84
C ALA A 388 -3.56 -21.26 14.42
#